data_AF-A0AAX1XFU8-F1
#
_entry.id   AF-A0AAX1XFU8-F1
#
_cell.length_a   1.000
_cell.length_b   1.000
_cell.length_c   1.000
_cell.angle_alpha   90.00
_cell.angle_beta   90.00
_cell.angle_gamma   90.00
#
_symmetry.space_group_name_H-M   'P 1'
#
loop_
_entity.id
_entity.type
_entity.pdbx_description
1 polymer ?
#
loop_
_entity_poly.entity_id
_entity_poly.type
_entity_poly.pdbx_seq_one_letter_code
_entity_poly.pdbx_strand_id
1 'polypeptide(L)'
;MSVVDEVKKIDINTATAVTLFFFSVLAPGLLIMFLYKRELFVELETLKLVLLSLALGAPGVVLPQFMSTICTAVYPLKLNVPRPLFGDPKEWFFRHSISNAINMYLLIFIGYVFEFQFYIFAWVYLVSIVLLSVYEIIYLIKRGINPEKYPPIDVE
;
A
#
# COMPACT_ATOMS: atom_id res chain seq x y z
N MET A 1 -14.50 -32.70 -4.38
CA MET A 1 -14.39 -31.56 -3.45
C MET A 1 -15.09 -30.38 -4.09
N SER A 2 -16.02 -29.73 -3.38
CA SER A 2 -16.73 -28.57 -3.92
C SER A 2 -15.90 -27.30 -3.71
N VAL A 3 -15.89 -26.40 -4.69
CA VAL A 3 -15.27 -25.06 -4.58
C VAL A 3 -15.80 -24.31 -3.35
N VAL A 4 -17.05 -24.56 -2.97
CA VAL A 4 -17.70 -23.98 -1.79
C VAL A 4 -17.03 -24.44 -0.47
N ASP A 5 -16.53 -25.68 -0.42
CA ASP A 5 -15.85 -26.22 0.77
C ASP A 5 -14.41 -25.71 0.91
N GLU A 6 -13.79 -25.27 -0.19
CA GLU A 6 -12.49 -24.59 -0.18
C GLU A 6 -12.62 -23.12 0.23
N VAL A 7 -13.66 -22.42 -0.25
CA VAL A 7 -13.93 -21.02 0.15
C VAL A 7 -14.20 -20.90 1.64
N LYS A 8 -14.88 -21.87 2.26
CA LYS A 8 -15.10 -21.91 3.71
C LYS A 8 -13.83 -22.12 4.55
N LYS A 9 -12.73 -22.57 3.94
CA LYS A 9 -11.43 -22.75 4.60
C LYS A 9 -10.52 -21.53 4.47
N ILE A 10 -10.93 -20.51 3.72
CA ILE A 10 -10.14 -19.28 3.60
C ILE A 10 -10.23 -18.52 4.92
N ASP A 11 -9.09 -18.38 5.59
CA ASP A 11 -8.97 -17.56 6.79
C ASP A 11 -9.35 -16.10 6.47
N ILE A 12 -10.02 -15.45 7.43
CA ILE A 12 -10.49 -14.06 7.32
C ILE A 12 -9.31 -13.13 7.02
N ASN A 13 -8.13 -13.41 7.56
CA ASN A 13 -6.93 -12.63 7.29
C ASN A 13 -6.51 -12.69 5.82
N THR A 14 -6.57 -13.88 5.21
CA THR A 14 -6.22 -14.08 3.80
C THR A 14 -7.23 -13.38 2.91
N ALA A 15 -8.53 -13.54 3.18
CA ALA A 15 -9.57 -12.82 2.45
C ALA A 15 -9.37 -11.30 2.53
N THR A 16 -9.12 -10.78 3.73
CA THR A 16 -8.87 -9.34 3.96
C THR A 16 -7.62 -8.87 3.21
N ALA A 17 -6.52 -9.62 3.24
CA ALA A 17 -5.30 -9.26 2.55
C ALA A 17 -5.49 -9.21 1.02
N VAL A 18 -6.20 -10.19 0.45
CA VAL A 18 -6.53 -10.22 -0.99
C VAL A 18 -7.43 -9.05 -1.37
N THR A 19 -8.45 -8.76 -0.56
CA THR A 19 -9.34 -7.61 -0.78
C THR A 19 -8.56 -6.30 -0.73
N LEU A 20 -7.71 -6.12 0.29
CA LEU A 20 -6.89 -4.93 0.42
C LEU A 20 -5.93 -4.78 -0.76
N PHE A 21 -5.25 -5.85 -1.19
CA PHE A 21 -4.41 -5.83 -2.37
C PHE A 21 -5.19 -5.40 -3.63
N PHE A 22 -6.40 -5.94 -3.82
CA PHE A 22 -7.22 -5.56 -4.96
C PHE A 22 -7.58 -4.07 -4.94
N PHE A 23 -8.07 -3.56 -3.81
CA PHE A 23 -8.51 -2.18 -3.69
C PHE A 23 -7.38 -1.16 -3.59
N SER A 24 -6.22 -1.53 -3.05
CA SER A 24 -5.09 -0.61 -2.88
C SER A 24 -4.13 -0.62 -4.06
N VAL A 25 -4.06 -1.69 -4.84
CA VAL A 25 -3.09 -1.85 -5.93
C VAL A 25 -3.78 -2.03 -7.28
N LEU A 26 -4.54 -3.13 -7.45
CA LEU A 26 -5.00 -3.54 -8.77
C LEU A 26 -6.08 -2.60 -9.35
N ALA A 27 -7.15 -2.37 -8.59
CA ALA A 27 -8.26 -1.51 -8.99
C ALA A 27 -7.84 -0.07 -9.32
N PRO A 28 -7.06 0.65 -8.48
CA PRO A 28 -6.60 1.98 -8.84
C PRO A 28 -5.67 1.98 -10.06
N GLY A 29 -4.82 0.95 -10.22
CA GLY A 29 -4.00 0.80 -11.43
C GLY A 29 -4.83 0.66 -12.71
N LEU A 30 -5.90 -0.14 -12.66
CA LEU A 30 -6.84 -0.28 -13.77
C LEU A 30 -7.55 1.04 -14.09
N LEU A 31 -7.96 1.80 -13.07
CA LEU A 31 -8.60 3.10 -13.23
C LEU A 31 -7.65 4.13 -13.84
N ILE A 32 -6.37 4.15 -13.44
CA ILE A 32 -5.35 5.01 -14.05
C ILE A 32 -5.21 4.68 -15.54
N MET A 33 -5.09 3.39 -15.89
CA MET A 33 -5.01 2.97 -17.29
C MET A 33 -6.25 3.39 -18.08
N PHE A 34 -7.44 3.16 -17.52
CA PHE A 34 -8.70 3.52 -18.16
C PHE A 34 -8.83 5.04 -18.41
N LEU A 35 -8.45 5.86 -17.43
CA LEU A 35 -8.58 7.32 -17.50
C LEU A 35 -7.54 7.97 -18.41
N TYR A 36 -6.28 7.54 -18.31
CA TYR A 36 -5.17 8.25 -18.96
C TYR A 36 -4.64 7.58 -20.23
N LYS A 37 -4.89 6.27 -20.39
CA LYS A 37 -4.34 5.45 -21.48
C LYS A 37 -5.38 4.46 -22.00
N ARG A 38 -6.57 4.98 -22.33
CA ARG A 38 -7.74 4.20 -22.73
C ARG A 38 -7.50 3.27 -23.93
N GLU A 39 -6.74 3.72 -24.94
CA GLU A 39 -6.38 2.89 -26.10
C GLU A 39 -5.61 1.64 -25.65
N LEU A 40 -4.53 1.82 -24.88
CA LEU A 40 -3.77 0.71 -24.29
C LEU A 40 -4.63 -0.17 -23.38
N PHE A 41 -5.57 0.40 -22.63
CA PHE A 41 -6.47 -0.37 -21.77
C PHE A 41 -7.33 -1.37 -22.57
N VAL A 42 -7.78 -0.98 -23.77
CA VAL A 42 -8.64 -1.83 -24.63
C VAL A 42 -7.82 -2.80 -25.49
N GLU A 43 -6.62 -2.39 -25.92
CA GLU A 43 -5.76 -3.20 -26.78
C GLU A 43 -4.99 -4.29 -26.03
N LEU A 44 -4.67 -4.06 -24.76
CA LEU A 44 -3.88 -5.01 -23.97
C LEU A 44 -4.71 -6.24 -23.59
N GLU A 45 -4.12 -7.41 -23.80
CA GLU A 45 -4.62 -8.67 -23.23
C GLU A 45 -4.70 -8.59 -21.70
N THR A 46 -5.67 -9.30 -21.11
CA THR A 46 -6.00 -9.25 -19.68
C THR A 46 -4.79 -9.41 -18.77
N LEU A 47 -3.89 -10.36 -19.05
CA LEU A 47 -2.71 -10.58 -18.21
C LEU A 47 -1.75 -9.39 -18.24
N LYS A 48 -1.51 -8.81 -19.42
CA LYS A 48 -0.63 -7.65 -19.60
C LYS A 48 -1.23 -6.42 -18.91
N LEU A 49 -2.54 -6.23 -19.04
CA LEU A 49 -3.28 -5.16 -18.37
C LEU A 49 -3.19 -5.28 -16.84
N VAL A 50 -3.36 -6.50 -16.30
CA VAL A 50 -3.21 -6.76 -14.86
C VAL A 50 -1.79 -6.42 -14.41
N LEU A 51 -0.75 -6.94 -15.10
CA LEU A 51 0.64 -6.66 -14.74
C LEU A 51 0.98 -5.18 -14.77
N LEU A 52 0.51 -4.46 -15.79
CA LEU A 52 0.74 -3.01 -15.90
C LEU A 52 -0.01 -2.24 -14.81
N SER A 53 -1.24 -2.64 -14.50
CA SER A 53 -2.04 -2.04 -13.42
C SER A 53 -1.37 -2.27 -12.05
N LEU A 54 -0.83 -3.47 -11.82
CA LEU A 54 -0.03 -3.76 -10.63
C LEU A 54 1.22 -2.88 -10.57
N ALA A 55 1.94 -2.71 -11.69
CA ALA A 55 3.13 -1.86 -11.72
C ALA A 55 2.82 -0.38 -11.41
N LEU A 56 1.64 0.11 -11.80
CA LEU A 56 1.17 1.46 -11.49
C LEU A 56 0.71 1.61 -10.03
N GLY A 57 -0.05 0.63 -9.52
CA GLY A 57 -0.64 0.68 -8.18
C GLY A 57 0.33 0.32 -7.04
N ALA A 58 1.26 -0.59 -7.29
CA ALA A 58 2.10 -1.20 -6.24
C ALA A 58 3.10 -0.24 -5.57
N PRO A 59 3.71 0.75 -6.26
CA PRO A 59 4.72 1.61 -5.65
C PRO A 59 4.27 2.29 -4.35
N GLY A 60 2.99 2.68 -4.25
CA GLY A 60 2.45 3.32 -3.04
C GLY A 60 2.25 2.39 -1.84
N VAL A 61 2.34 1.08 -2.00
CA VAL A 61 2.41 0.11 -0.89
C VAL A 61 3.84 -0.38 -0.68
N VAL A 62 4.55 -0.69 -1.78
CA VAL A 62 5.87 -1.32 -1.75
C VAL A 62 6.92 -0.41 -1.10
N LEU A 63 6.95 0.88 -1.44
CA LEU A 63 7.96 1.77 -0.87
C LEU A 63 7.76 2.01 0.63
N PRO A 64 6.56 2.34 1.13
CA PRO A 64 6.33 2.44 2.58
C PRO A 64 6.60 1.13 3.34
N GLN A 65 6.24 -0.02 2.76
CA GLN A 65 6.56 -1.34 3.33
C GLN A 65 8.07 -1.57 3.45
N PHE A 66 8.82 -1.21 2.40
CA PHE A 66 10.27 -1.27 2.39
C PHE A 66 10.88 -0.34 3.45
N MET A 67 10.37 0.88 3.60
CA MET A 67 10.82 1.79 4.67
C MET A 67 10.51 1.24 6.06
N SER A 68 9.35 0.62 6.27
CA SER A 68 8.99 -0.02 7.54
C SER A 68 9.97 -1.13 7.90
N THR A 69 10.37 -1.91 6.90
CA THR A 69 11.35 -3.00 7.04
C THR A 69 12.73 -2.47 7.42
N ILE A 70 13.22 -1.43 6.73
CA ILE A 70 14.51 -0.79 7.05
C ILE A 70 14.47 -0.19 8.46
N CYS A 71 13.40 0.55 8.79
CA CYS A 71 13.24 1.18 10.09
C CYS A 71 13.29 0.15 11.23
N THR A 72 12.57 -0.97 11.06
CA THR A 72 12.54 -2.06 12.05
C THR A 72 13.84 -2.86 12.09
N ALA A 73 14.66 -2.85 11.05
CA ALA A 73 15.99 -3.45 11.08
C ALA A 73 17.02 -2.56 11.81
N VAL A 74 16.91 -1.24 11.66
CA VAL A 74 17.94 -0.27 12.10
C VAL A 74 17.62 0.37 13.45
N TYR A 75 16.41 0.88 13.65
CA TYR A 75 16.08 1.70 14.82
C TYR A 75 16.04 0.95 16.16
N PRO A 76 15.61 -0.32 16.25
CA PRO A 76 15.73 -1.07 17.50
C PRO A 76 17.17 -1.13 18.02
N LEU A 77 18.14 -1.28 17.12
CA LEU A 77 19.56 -1.32 17.46
C LEU A 77 20.09 0.05 17.89
N LYS A 78 19.64 1.13 17.23
CA LYS A 78 20.08 2.49 17.55
C LYS A 78 19.46 3.07 18.81
N LEU A 79 18.20 2.74 19.10
CA LEU A 79 17.44 3.28 20.22
C LEU A 79 17.45 2.36 21.44
N ASN A 80 17.99 1.14 21.32
CA ASN A 80 17.99 0.12 22.37
C ASN A 80 16.58 -0.21 22.88
N VAL A 81 15.63 -0.38 21.95
CA VAL A 81 14.21 -0.68 22.22
C VAL A 81 13.78 -1.97 21.53
N PRO A 82 12.80 -2.72 22.08
CA PRO A 82 12.40 -4.02 21.56
C PRO A 82 11.81 -3.93 20.14
N ARG A 83 12.16 -4.88 19.25
CA ARG A 83 11.66 -4.93 17.86
C ARG A 83 10.13 -4.95 17.72
N PRO A 84 9.37 -5.70 18.55
CA PRO A 84 7.90 -5.72 18.48
C PRO A 84 7.24 -4.34 18.62
N LEU A 85 7.94 -3.36 19.21
CA LEU A 85 7.47 -1.98 19.30
C LEU A 85 7.19 -1.35 17.91
N PHE A 86 7.83 -1.83 16.84
CA PHE A 86 7.65 -1.28 15.50
C PHE A 86 6.53 -1.96 14.70
N GLY A 87 5.87 -2.96 15.27
CA GLY A 87 4.83 -3.77 14.62
C GLY A 87 5.40 -4.93 13.80
N ASP A 88 4.51 -5.60 13.07
CA ASP A 88 4.84 -6.76 12.24
C ASP A 88 4.56 -6.52 10.74
N PRO A 89 5.09 -7.35 9.83
CA PRO A 89 4.88 -7.17 8.40
C PRO A 89 3.42 -7.15 7.96
N LYS A 90 2.54 -7.85 8.69
CA LYS A 90 1.11 -7.93 8.41
C LYS A 90 0.41 -6.62 8.74
N GLU A 91 0.65 -6.05 9.93
CA GLU A 91 0.16 -4.73 10.34
C GLU A 91 0.59 -3.66 9.34
N TRP A 92 1.87 -3.68 8.94
CA TRP A 92 2.39 -2.73 7.96
C TRP A 92 1.68 -2.88 6.61
N PHE A 93 1.50 -4.10 6.11
CA PHE A 93 0.81 -4.33 4.84
C PHE A 93 -0.63 -3.79 4.88
N PHE A 94 -1.34 -3.98 5.99
CA PHE A 94 -2.72 -3.53 6.15
C PHE A 94 -2.77 -1.99 6.19
N ARG A 95 -1.92 -1.37 7.03
CA ARG A 95 -1.81 0.09 7.16
C ARG A 95 -1.46 0.75 5.82
N HIS A 96 -0.45 0.22 5.12
CA HIS A 96 0.02 0.77 3.85
C HIS A 96 -0.97 0.55 2.73
N SER A 97 -1.66 -0.59 2.70
CA SER A 97 -2.71 -0.84 1.72
C SER A 97 -3.89 0.11 1.89
N ILE A 98 -4.38 0.31 3.11
CA ILE A 98 -5.47 1.25 3.39
C ILE A 98 -5.05 2.68 3.04
N SER A 99 -3.85 3.09 3.46
CA SER A 99 -3.33 4.44 3.18
C SER A 99 -3.18 4.68 1.69
N ASN A 100 -2.65 3.70 0.94
CA ASN A 100 -2.50 3.80 -0.50
C ASN A 100 -3.83 3.81 -1.23
N ALA A 101 -4.81 3.00 -0.81
CA ALA A 101 -6.15 3.02 -1.38
C ALA A 101 -6.76 4.43 -1.27
N ILE A 102 -6.81 4.99 -0.06
CA ILE A 102 -7.34 6.34 0.19
C ILE A 102 -6.61 7.37 -0.68
N ASN A 103 -5.27 7.35 -0.67
CA ASN A 103 -4.45 8.30 -1.41
C ASN A 103 -4.68 8.19 -2.92
N MET A 104 -4.62 6.99 -3.50
CA MET A 104 -4.82 6.77 -4.93
C MET A 104 -6.21 7.17 -5.40
N TYR A 105 -7.28 6.76 -4.71
CA TYR A 105 -8.63 7.15 -5.12
C TYR A 105 -8.84 8.66 -5.02
N LEU A 106 -8.29 9.32 -4.00
CA LEU A 106 -8.37 10.77 -3.88
C LEU A 106 -7.59 11.46 -5.01
N LEU A 107 -6.38 11.01 -5.32
CA LEU A 107 -5.59 11.55 -6.43
C LEU A 107 -6.24 11.31 -7.79
N ILE A 108 -6.83 10.13 -8.01
CA ILE A 108 -7.58 9.81 -9.23
C ILE A 108 -8.80 10.72 -9.34
N PHE A 109 -9.54 10.93 -8.26
CA PHE A 109 -10.70 11.83 -8.23
C PHE A 109 -10.30 13.27 -8.52
N ILE A 110 -9.25 13.78 -7.87
CA ILE A 110 -8.71 15.12 -8.14
C ILE A 110 -8.25 15.21 -9.60
N GLY A 111 -7.46 14.25 -10.08
CA GLY A 111 -6.97 14.22 -11.45
C GLY A 111 -8.10 14.19 -12.48
N TYR A 112 -9.21 13.50 -12.17
CA TYR A 112 -10.40 13.49 -13.00
C TYR A 112 -11.12 14.85 -12.99
N VAL A 113 -11.38 15.43 -11.81
CA VAL A 113 -12.12 16.70 -11.67
C VAL A 113 -11.37 17.88 -12.28
N PHE A 114 -10.04 17.91 -12.15
CA PHE A 114 -9.19 18.97 -12.67
C PHE A 114 -8.57 18.64 -14.04
N GLU A 115 -8.99 17.56 -14.68
CA GLU A 115 -8.53 17.12 -16.00
C GLU A 115 -7.00 17.09 -16.13
N PHE A 116 -6.32 16.48 -15.15
CA PHE A 116 -4.86 16.38 -15.18
C PHE A 116 -4.39 15.65 -16.45
N GLN A 117 -3.27 16.10 -17.00
CA GLN A 117 -2.54 15.30 -17.97
C GLN A 117 -1.79 14.19 -17.23
N PHE A 118 -1.57 13.04 -17.89
CA PHE A 118 -0.97 11.87 -17.25
C PHE A 118 0.36 12.15 -16.55
N TYR A 119 1.23 12.99 -17.14
CA TYR A 119 2.52 13.32 -16.50
C TYR A 119 2.34 14.12 -15.20
N ILE A 120 1.35 15.01 -15.14
CA ILE A 120 1.03 15.77 -13.92
C ILE A 120 0.56 14.80 -12.85
N PHE A 121 -0.39 13.93 -13.19
CA PHE A 121 -0.87 12.89 -12.29
C PHE A 121 0.27 11.98 -11.79
N ALA A 122 1.15 11.53 -12.69
CA ALA A 122 2.28 10.68 -12.35
C ALA A 122 3.26 11.37 -11.38
N TRP A 123 3.56 12.66 -11.57
CA TRP A 123 4.40 13.42 -10.65
C TRP A 123 3.75 13.61 -9.28
N VAL A 124 2.46 13.97 -9.25
CA VAL A 124 1.72 14.11 -7.99
C VAL A 124 1.66 12.78 -7.24
N TYR A 125 1.41 11.69 -7.95
CA TYR A 125 1.43 10.35 -7.37
C TYR A 125 2.82 10.00 -6.82
N LEU A 126 3.89 10.22 -7.59
CA LEU A 126 5.27 9.98 -7.13
C LEU A 126 5.59 10.76 -5.85
N VAL A 127 5.26 12.06 -5.81
CA VAL A 127 5.46 12.90 -4.63
C VAL A 127 4.65 12.35 -3.45
N SER A 128 3.40 11.93 -3.67
CA SER A 128 2.57 11.34 -2.61
C SER A 128 3.18 10.07 -2.02
N ILE A 129 3.77 9.19 -2.85
CA ILE A 129 4.44 7.97 -2.39
C ILE A 129 5.66 8.31 -1.52
N VAL A 130 6.44 9.32 -1.92
CA VAL A 130 7.59 9.80 -1.14
C VAL A 130 7.11 10.37 0.20
N LEU A 131 6.05 11.18 0.21
CA LEU A 131 5.49 11.75 1.43
C LEU A 131 4.94 10.67 2.37
N LEU A 132 4.23 9.66 1.85
CA LEU A 132 3.78 8.51 2.63
C LEU A 132 4.96 7.74 3.25
N SER A 133 6.04 7.58 2.50
CA SER A 133 7.24 6.90 2.96
C SER A 133 7.98 7.70 4.04
N VAL A 134 8.08 9.02 3.89
CA VAL A 134 8.64 9.92 4.91
C VAL A 134 7.75 9.92 6.17
N TYR A 135 6.43 9.96 6.01
CA TYR A 135 5.49 9.86 7.11
C TYR A 135 5.69 8.56 7.90
N GLU A 136 5.84 7.42 7.23
CA GLU A 136 6.08 6.13 7.88
C GLU A 136 7.37 6.12 8.69
N ILE A 137 8.47 6.65 8.15
CA ILE A 137 9.73 6.78 8.89
C ILE A 137 9.52 7.61 10.16
N ILE A 138 8.87 8.77 10.05
CA ILE A 138 8.61 9.67 11.18
C ILE A 138 7.72 8.97 12.22
N TYR A 139 6.68 8.26 11.78
CA TYR A 139 5.78 7.50 12.63
C TYR A 139 6.53 6.45 13.45
N LEU A 140 7.36 5.63 12.79
CA LEU A 140 8.15 4.59 13.45
C LEU A 140 9.22 5.15 14.39
N ILE A 141 9.90 6.24 14.01
CA ILE A 141 10.83 6.93 14.92
C ILE A 141 10.11 7.43 16.16
N LYS A 142 8.95 8.09 16.02
CA LYS A 142 8.17 8.61 17.15
C LYS A 142 7.71 7.48 18.08
N ARG A 143 7.34 6.33 17.51
CA ARG A 143 6.98 5.11 18.24
C ARG A 143 8.19 4.59 19.04
N GLY A 144 9.37 4.55 18.43
CA GLY A 144 10.62 4.16 19.08
C GLY A 144 11.08 5.09 20.21
N ILE A 145 10.90 6.40 20.06
CA ILE A 145 11.30 7.40 21.07
C ILE A 145 10.32 7.45 22.26
N ASN A 146 9.04 7.12 22.05
CA ASN A 146 8.00 7.21 23.08
C ASN A 146 7.29 5.86 23.30
N PRO A 147 8.00 4.81 23.76
CA PRO A 147 7.42 3.48 23.91
C PRO A 147 6.24 3.44 24.89
N GLU A 148 6.23 4.32 25.90
CA GLU A 148 5.14 4.42 26.89
C GLU A 148 3.80 4.87 26.28
N LYS A 149 3.84 5.63 25.18
CA LYS A 149 2.64 6.08 24.47
C LYS A 149 2.14 5.06 23.44
N TYR A 150 3.00 4.12 23.07
CA TYR A 150 2.75 3.13 22.03
C TYR A 150 3.25 1.77 22.52
N PRO A 151 2.57 1.15 23.50
CA PRO A 151 3.00 -0.14 24.02
C PRO A 151 3.14 -1.14 22.87
N PRO A 152 4.13 -2.06 22.97
CA PRO A 152 4.20 -3.17 22.03
C PRO A 152 2.86 -3.90 22.05
N ILE A 153 2.33 -4.21 20.88
CA ILE A 153 1.13 -5.05 20.79
C ILE A 153 1.62 -6.45 21.20
N ASP A 154 1.17 -6.93 22.35
CA ASP A 154 1.49 -8.28 22.80
C ASP A 154 0.99 -9.26 21.75
N VAL A 155 1.94 -9.96 21.12
CA VAL A 155 1.65 -11.04 20.19
C VAL A 155 1.57 -12.30 21.05
N GLU A 156 0.35 -12.68 21.44
CA GLU A 156 0.05 -14.06 21.84
C GLU A 156 0.15 -15.00 20.62
#